data_AF-A0A3G6J8G7-F1
#
_entry.id   AF-A0A3G6J8G7-F1
#
_cell.length_a   1.000
_cell.length_b   1.000
_cell.length_c   1.000
_cell.angle_alpha   90.00
_cell.angle_beta   90.00
_cell.angle_gamma   90.00
#
_symmetry.space_group_name_H-M   'P 1'
#
loop_
_entity.id
_entity.type
_entity.pdbx_description
1 polymer ?
#
loop_
_entity_poly.entity_id
_entity_poly.type
_entity_poly.pdbx_seq_one_letter_code
_entity_poly.pdbx_strand_id
1 'polypeptide(L)'
;MTRTHHSDDSVADPAGSPTPETPAATNRPDQPPLPEFFTSPDKIDIWLFIYLGVNTLFNLAIIPLRVWLMNRPVIYALMVGGYTSAILGGAQSSLGGTAAWIVVVCALVGALKGVPLWWLIGHKWGMEYIEMLAGQSKSMRKWLPRLQNLSPRLLLGVTLLSYIPFMPTLLVANLLSGVRGIRFSVVMAVNALGVLIRNSIFAYLGIRYGEAVIGVVDEINKYATWITLVLIAVAIYSATKSAKHQRPAKSA
;
A
#
# COMPACT_ATOMS: atom_id res chain seq x y z
N MET A 1 -31.55 -69.01 -9.40
CA MET A 1 -31.55 -69.31 -7.96
C MET A 1 -30.23 -70.01 -7.63
N THR A 2 -29.50 -69.47 -6.64
CA THR A 2 -28.50 -70.15 -5.78
C THR A 2 -27.01 -70.23 -6.23
N ARG A 3 -26.26 -69.18 -5.84
CA ARG A 3 -25.03 -69.14 -5.00
C ARG A 3 -23.82 -70.10 -5.20
N THR A 4 -22.70 -69.51 -5.62
CA THR A 4 -21.34 -69.40 -5.02
C THR A 4 -20.56 -70.61 -4.43
N HIS A 5 -19.30 -70.77 -4.87
CA HIS A 5 -18.05 -70.85 -4.07
C HIS A 5 -16.84 -70.81 -5.05
N HIS A 6 -16.06 -69.73 -5.15
CA HIS A 6 -14.83 -69.39 -4.38
C HIS A 6 -13.74 -70.47 -4.37
N SER A 7 -12.68 -70.22 -5.14
CA SER A 7 -11.33 -70.77 -4.96
C SER A 7 -10.34 -69.62 -5.14
N ASP A 8 -9.62 -69.32 -4.06
CA ASP A 8 -8.37 -68.54 -4.09
C ASP A 8 -7.28 -69.39 -4.75
N ASP A 9 -6.45 -68.77 -5.58
CA ASP A 9 -5.03 -69.14 -5.64
C ASP A 9 -4.18 -67.92 -6.03
N SER A 10 -3.18 -67.72 -5.18
CA SER A 10 -2.18 -66.65 -5.16
C SER A 10 -1.05 -66.95 -6.13
N VAL A 11 -0.73 -66.06 -7.07
CA VAL A 11 0.61 -65.99 -7.69
C VAL A 11 0.99 -64.53 -8.05
N ALA A 12 1.95 -64.01 -7.28
CA ALA A 12 3.06 -63.10 -7.62
C ALA A 12 2.84 -61.85 -8.52
N ASP A 13 3.11 -60.71 -7.87
CA ASP A 13 3.46 -59.39 -8.42
C ASP A 13 4.73 -59.44 -9.30
N PRO A 14 4.93 -58.49 -10.24
CA PRO A 14 5.93 -57.49 -9.91
C PRO A 14 5.62 -56.06 -10.39
N ALA A 15 5.64 -55.15 -9.42
CA ALA A 15 6.41 -53.90 -9.44
C ALA A 15 6.13 -52.93 -10.60
N GLY A 16 4.94 -52.32 -10.58
CA GLY A 16 4.74 -50.97 -11.11
C GLY A 16 5.08 -49.93 -10.04
N SER A 17 6.26 -49.31 -10.14
CA SER A 17 6.67 -48.21 -9.24
C SER A 17 5.67 -47.05 -9.31
N PRO A 18 5.06 -46.59 -8.19
CA PRO A 18 4.35 -45.32 -8.19
C PRO A 18 5.39 -44.19 -8.18
N THR A 19 5.37 -43.39 -9.24
CA THR A 19 6.05 -42.10 -9.35
C THR A 19 5.79 -41.27 -8.09
N PRO A 20 6.78 -40.54 -7.53
CA PRO A 20 6.54 -39.72 -6.33
C PRO A 20 5.57 -38.61 -6.68
N GLU A 21 4.33 -38.72 -6.19
CA GLU A 21 3.39 -37.62 -6.16
C GLU A 21 4.04 -36.47 -5.38
N THR A 22 4.33 -35.39 -6.09
CA THR A 22 4.61 -34.09 -5.48
C THR A 22 3.47 -33.80 -4.50
N PRO A 23 3.73 -33.42 -3.23
CA PRO A 23 2.65 -33.23 -2.27
C PRO A 23 1.70 -32.15 -2.78
N ALA A 24 0.56 -32.59 -3.29
CA ALA A 24 -0.54 -31.74 -3.65
C ALA A 24 -0.90 -30.92 -2.41
N ALA A 25 -0.79 -29.60 -2.54
CA ALA A 25 -1.26 -28.66 -1.55
C ALA A 25 -2.67 -29.09 -1.13
N THR A 26 -2.84 -29.37 0.17
CA THR A 26 -4.10 -29.79 0.76
C THR A 26 -5.13 -28.68 0.56
N ASN A 27 -5.89 -28.76 -0.53
CA ASN A 27 -7.06 -27.92 -0.78
C ASN A 27 -8.09 -28.25 0.31
N ARG A 28 -8.17 -27.39 1.32
CA ARG A 28 -9.33 -27.39 2.23
C ARG A 28 -10.52 -26.80 1.46
N PRO A 29 -11.68 -27.46 1.42
CA PRO A 29 -12.80 -27.12 0.53
C PRO A 29 -13.50 -25.78 0.84
N ASP A 30 -13.03 -25.04 1.83
CA ASP A 30 -13.61 -23.80 2.38
C ASP A 30 -12.76 -22.54 2.11
N GLN A 31 -11.62 -22.65 1.44
CA GLN A 31 -10.78 -21.49 1.11
C GLN A 31 -10.90 -21.12 -0.37
N PRO A 32 -11.19 -19.84 -0.70
CA PRO A 32 -11.07 -19.35 -2.07
C PRO A 32 -9.68 -19.71 -2.61
N PRO A 33 -9.57 -20.16 -3.88
CA PRO A 33 -8.28 -20.52 -4.45
C PRO A 33 -7.30 -19.34 -4.30
N LEU A 34 -6.10 -19.64 -3.82
CA LEU A 34 -5.04 -18.64 -3.67
C LEU A 34 -4.75 -18.01 -5.06
N PRO A 35 -4.63 -16.68 -5.16
CA PRO A 35 -4.35 -16.01 -6.43
C PRO A 35 -3.12 -16.60 -7.14
N GLU A 36 -3.11 -16.58 -8.48
CA GLU A 36 -2.04 -17.22 -9.26
C GLU A 36 -0.65 -16.66 -8.92
N PHE A 37 -0.56 -15.37 -8.60
CA PHE A 37 0.68 -14.70 -8.18
C PHE A 37 1.24 -15.17 -6.82
N PHE A 38 0.46 -15.90 -6.01
CA PHE A 38 0.95 -16.59 -4.81
C PHE A 38 1.37 -18.04 -5.09
N THR A 39 0.70 -18.68 -6.04
CA THR A 39 0.88 -20.12 -6.33
C THR A 39 2.07 -20.36 -7.26
N SER A 40 2.37 -19.45 -8.20
CA SER A 40 3.49 -19.53 -9.14
C SER A 40 4.14 -18.15 -9.39
N PRO A 41 4.90 -17.59 -8.43
CA PRO A 41 5.43 -16.23 -8.56
C PRO A 41 6.53 -16.13 -9.62
N ASP A 42 6.38 -15.19 -10.55
CA ASP A 42 7.46 -14.80 -11.46
C ASP A 42 8.53 -13.97 -10.72
N LYS A 43 9.70 -13.79 -11.35
CA LYS A 43 10.75 -12.87 -10.85
C LYS A 43 10.21 -11.45 -10.60
N ILE A 44 9.28 -10.98 -11.44
CA ILE A 44 8.65 -9.65 -11.30
C ILE A 44 7.74 -9.61 -10.06
N ASP A 45 7.04 -10.70 -9.75
CA ASP A 45 6.16 -10.77 -8.58
C ASP A 45 6.96 -10.73 -7.29
N ILE A 46 8.10 -11.41 -7.23
CA ILE A 46 9.05 -11.33 -6.11
C ILE A 46 9.51 -9.88 -5.89
N TRP A 47 9.90 -9.18 -6.95
CA TRP A 47 10.28 -7.77 -6.87
C TRP A 47 9.14 -6.89 -6.37
N LEU A 48 7.90 -7.11 -6.83
CA LEU A 48 6.72 -6.39 -6.37
C LEU A 48 6.43 -6.66 -4.89
N PHE A 49 6.56 -7.90 -4.42
CA PHE A 49 6.42 -8.25 -3.00
C PHE A 49 7.48 -7.57 -2.13
N ILE A 50 8.75 -7.58 -2.56
CA ILE A 50 9.83 -6.87 -1.86
C ILE A 50 9.52 -5.37 -1.81
N TYR A 51 9.13 -4.78 -2.95
CA TYR A 51 8.80 -3.35 -3.00
C TYR A 51 7.61 -3.01 -2.11
N LEU A 52 6.56 -3.83 -2.09
CA LEU A 52 5.39 -3.66 -1.24
C LEU A 52 5.76 -3.77 0.24
N GLY A 53 6.60 -4.76 0.61
CA GLY A 53 7.11 -4.95 1.96
C GLY A 53 7.94 -3.76 2.44
N VAL A 54 8.92 -3.33 1.63
CA VAL A 54 9.76 -2.15 1.91
C VAL A 54 8.91 -0.89 2.02
N ASN A 55 7.97 -0.67 1.11
CA ASN A 55 7.08 0.49 1.15
C ASN A 55 6.18 0.46 2.40
N THR A 56 5.68 -0.71 2.79
CA THR A 56 4.85 -0.86 4.01
C THR A 56 5.67 -0.55 5.26
N LEU A 57 6.88 -1.13 5.36
CA LEU A 57 7.79 -0.89 6.47
C LEU A 57 8.22 0.59 6.54
N PHE A 58 8.52 1.19 5.40
CA PHE A 58 8.84 2.62 5.29
C PHE A 58 7.68 3.48 5.82
N ASN A 59 6.44 3.23 5.36
CA ASN A 59 5.28 4.00 5.81
C ASN A 59 5.02 3.82 7.31
N LEU A 60 5.23 2.61 7.83
CA LEU A 60 5.10 2.33 9.27
C LEU A 60 6.17 3.08 10.09
N ALA A 61 7.43 3.09 9.62
CA ALA A 61 8.53 3.80 10.27
C ALA A 61 8.35 5.33 10.25
N ILE A 62 7.69 5.87 9.21
CA ILE A 62 7.39 7.30 9.11
C ILE A 62 6.37 7.78 10.13
N ILE A 63 5.45 6.93 10.59
CA ILE A 63 4.41 7.34 11.56
C ILE A 63 5.02 7.96 12.84
N PRO A 64 5.92 7.28 13.58
CA PRO A 64 6.56 7.88 14.75
C PRO A 64 7.54 8.99 14.36
N LEU A 65 8.23 8.86 13.22
CA LEU A 65 9.21 9.87 12.78
C LEU A 65 8.56 11.17 12.31
N ARG A 66 7.26 11.15 12.01
CA ARG A 66 6.52 12.28 11.42
C ARG A 66 6.65 13.56 12.24
N VAL A 67 6.63 13.46 13.57
CA VAL A 67 6.69 14.65 14.42
C VAL A 67 8.09 15.28 14.39
N TRP A 68 9.14 14.46 14.36
CA TRP A 68 10.50 14.96 14.16
C TRP A 68 10.70 15.59 12.77
N LEU A 69 10.07 15.00 11.74
CA LEU A 69 10.14 15.46 10.36
C LEU A 69 9.43 16.80 10.12
N MET A 70 8.49 17.21 11.00
CA MET A 70 7.84 18.54 10.90
C MET A 70 8.86 19.68 11.01
N ASN A 71 9.93 19.51 11.79
CA ASN A 71 10.97 20.54 11.91
C ASN A 71 11.83 20.68 10.63
N ARG A 72 11.73 19.74 9.68
CA ARG A 72 12.50 19.70 8.43
C ARG A 72 11.60 19.47 7.22
N PRO A 73 10.84 20.49 6.76
CA PRO A 73 9.80 20.32 5.74
C PRO A 73 10.29 19.77 4.41
N VAL A 74 11.52 20.07 4.00
CA VAL A 74 12.12 19.55 2.75
C VAL A 74 12.29 18.03 2.79
N ILE A 75 12.84 17.52 3.90
CA ILE A 75 13.04 16.07 4.08
C ILE A 75 11.68 15.39 4.17
N TYR A 76 10.75 15.99 4.92
CA TYR A 76 9.40 15.48 5.04
C TYR A 76 8.66 15.42 3.70
N ALA A 77 8.80 16.47 2.88
CA ALA A 77 8.27 16.53 1.53
C ALA A 77 8.85 15.43 0.65
N LEU A 78 10.17 15.20 0.66
CA LEU A 78 10.79 14.16 -0.15
C LEU A 78 10.38 12.74 0.27
N MET A 79 10.20 12.50 1.58
CA MET A 79 9.86 11.17 2.09
C MET A 79 8.38 10.83 1.91
N VAL A 80 7.49 11.79 2.16
CA VAL A 80 6.04 11.56 2.24
C VAL A 80 5.30 12.17 1.06
N GLY A 81 5.73 13.34 0.59
CA GLY A 81 5.07 14.05 -0.51
C GLY A 81 3.65 14.53 -0.20
N GLY A 82 3.28 14.63 1.08
CA GLY A 82 1.94 14.99 1.53
C GLY A 82 1.70 16.49 1.62
N TYR A 83 0.43 16.91 1.61
CA TYR A 83 0.02 18.31 1.74
C TYR A 83 0.53 18.98 3.03
N THR A 84 0.67 18.24 4.14
CA THR A 84 1.22 18.74 5.40
C THR A 84 2.62 19.35 5.22
N SER A 85 3.47 18.72 4.41
CA SER A 85 4.81 19.26 4.13
C SER A 85 4.75 20.57 3.35
N ALA A 86 3.78 20.71 2.44
CA ALA A 86 3.59 21.90 1.65
C ALA A 86 3.08 23.08 2.50
N ILE A 87 2.09 22.86 3.40
CA ILE A 87 1.63 23.90 4.34
C ILE A 87 2.80 24.39 5.19
N LEU A 88 3.57 23.46 5.75
CA LEU A 88 4.66 23.78 6.66
C LEU A 88 5.83 24.48 5.95
N GLY A 89 6.15 24.04 4.73
CA GLY A 89 7.11 24.72 3.87
C GLY A 89 6.67 26.12 3.46
N GLY A 90 5.38 26.30 3.18
CA GLY A 90 4.79 27.61 2.94
C GLY A 90 4.94 28.54 4.13
N ALA A 91 4.58 28.06 5.32
CA ALA A 91 4.70 28.81 6.58
C ALA A 91 6.16 29.18 6.90
N GLN A 92 7.10 28.26 6.71
CA GLN A 92 8.53 28.58 6.88
C GLN A 92 9.00 29.63 5.88
N SER A 93 8.51 29.60 4.63
CA SER A 93 8.92 30.57 3.61
C SER A 93 8.49 32.00 3.94
N SER A 94 7.34 32.19 4.60
CA SER A 94 6.89 33.54 5.01
C SER A 94 7.74 34.15 6.13
N LEU A 95 8.52 33.34 6.86
CA LEU A 95 9.40 33.76 7.96
C LEU A 95 10.88 33.81 7.55
N GLY A 96 11.18 33.82 6.25
CA GLY A 96 12.55 33.84 5.74
C GLY A 96 13.25 32.48 5.72
N GLY A 97 12.50 31.38 5.87
CA GLY A 97 13.01 30.01 5.75
C GLY A 97 13.13 29.52 4.31
N THR A 98 13.00 28.20 4.10
CA THR A 98 13.13 27.59 2.76
C THR A 98 12.00 28.05 1.84
N ALA A 99 12.32 28.37 0.59
CA ALA A 99 11.32 28.78 -0.39
C ALA A 99 10.26 27.70 -0.63
N ALA A 100 8.98 28.10 -0.61
CA ALA A 100 7.85 27.17 -0.68
C ALA A 100 7.86 26.28 -1.95
N TRP A 101 8.32 26.82 -3.09
CA TRP A 101 8.38 26.08 -4.35
C TRP A 101 9.34 24.89 -4.27
N ILE A 102 10.45 24.99 -3.52
CA ILE A 102 11.39 23.88 -3.31
C ILE A 102 10.68 22.73 -2.60
N VAL A 103 9.91 23.07 -1.56
CA VAL A 103 9.15 22.07 -0.79
C VAL A 103 8.07 21.42 -1.66
N VAL A 104 7.41 22.18 -2.54
CA VAL A 104 6.44 21.63 -3.51
C VAL A 104 7.10 20.67 -4.49
N VAL A 105 8.29 21.00 -5.01
CA VAL A 105 9.06 20.12 -5.91
C VAL A 105 9.53 18.85 -5.19
N CYS A 106 10.05 18.97 -3.97
CA CYS A 106 10.40 17.80 -3.16
C CYS A 106 9.17 16.93 -2.89
N ALA A 107 8.02 17.55 -2.63
CA ALA A 107 6.78 16.84 -2.38
C ALA A 107 6.24 16.15 -3.64
N LEU A 108 6.51 16.72 -4.82
CA LEU A 108 6.23 16.07 -6.10
C LEU A 108 7.00 14.75 -6.20
N VAL A 109 8.33 14.79 -6.00
CA VAL A 109 9.17 13.59 -6.06
C VAL A 109 8.73 12.55 -5.03
N GLY A 110 8.49 12.99 -3.79
CA GLY A 110 8.08 12.11 -2.70
C GLY A 110 6.72 11.44 -2.91
N ALA A 111 5.76 12.12 -3.54
CA ALA A 111 4.46 11.54 -3.84
C ALA A 111 4.51 10.60 -5.06
N LEU A 112 5.28 10.96 -6.09
CA LEU A 112 5.36 10.21 -7.33
C LEU A 112 6.02 8.83 -7.17
N LYS A 113 6.94 8.65 -6.22
CA LYS A 113 7.57 7.33 -5.97
C LYS A 113 6.56 6.22 -5.67
N GLY A 114 5.39 6.56 -5.15
CA GLY A 114 4.34 5.58 -4.85
C GLY A 114 3.51 5.16 -6.06
N VAL A 115 3.44 5.99 -7.10
CA VAL A 115 2.56 5.76 -8.27
C VAL A 115 2.98 4.55 -9.09
N PRO A 116 4.27 4.35 -9.42
CA PRO A 116 4.70 3.17 -10.18
C PRO A 116 4.33 1.86 -9.51
N LEU A 117 4.44 1.78 -8.18
CA LEU A 117 4.06 0.58 -7.43
C LEU A 117 2.61 0.20 -7.67
N TRP A 118 1.68 1.12 -7.38
CA TRP A 118 0.25 0.82 -7.44
C TRP A 118 -0.21 0.59 -8.88
N TRP A 119 0.38 1.29 -9.85
CA TRP A 119 0.12 1.05 -11.26
C TRP A 119 0.62 -0.34 -11.71
N LEU A 120 1.86 -0.72 -11.35
CA LEU A 120 2.44 -2.02 -11.70
C LEU A 120 1.65 -3.18 -11.09
N ILE A 121 1.27 -3.06 -9.81
CA ILE A 121 0.42 -4.04 -9.13
C ILE A 121 -0.87 -4.25 -9.91
N GLY A 122 -1.56 -3.17 -10.28
CA GLY A 122 -2.81 -3.28 -11.05
C GLY A 122 -2.57 -3.84 -12.45
N HIS A 123 -1.44 -3.52 -13.09
CA HIS A 123 -1.10 -3.99 -14.42
C HIS A 123 -0.72 -5.48 -14.46
N LYS A 124 -0.02 -5.98 -13.44
CA LYS A 124 0.48 -7.37 -13.36
C LYS A 124 -0.52 -8.31 -12.70
N TRP A 125 -1.07 -7.95 -11.55
CA TRP A 125 -1.95 -8.82 -10.75
C TRP A 125 -3.44 -8.60 -11.02
N GLY A 126 -3.78 -7.61 -11.86
CA GLY A 126 -5.13 -7.45 -12.37
C GLY A 126 -6.19 -7.21 -11.28
N MET A 127 -7.41 -7.68 -11.56
CA MET A 127 -8.57 -7.51 -10.68
C MET A 127 -8.51 -8.38 -9.42
N GLU A 128 -7.83 -9.54 -9.47
CA GLU A 128 -7.74 -10.49 -8.36
C GLU A 128 -7.16 -9.85 -7.09
N TYR A 129 -6.08 -9.08 -7.24
CA TYR A 129 -5.49 -8.34 -6.12
C TYR A 129 -6.45 -7.26 -5.57
N ILE A 130 -7.18 -6.57 -6.45
CA ILE A 130 -8.11 -5.52 -6.04
C ILE A 130 -9.26 -6.10 -5.22
N GLU A 131 -9.80 -7.25 -5.65
CA GLU A 131 -10.87 -7.96 -4.97
C GLU A 131 -10.42 -8.51 -3.62
N MET A 132 -9.21 -9.06 -3.54
CA MET A 132 -8.58 -9.45 -2.28
C MET A 132 -8.51 -8.27 -1.30
N LEU A 133 -8.03 -7.11 -1.75
CA LEU A 133 -7.99 -5.91 -0.91
C LEU A 133 -9.38 -5.37 -0.57
N ALA A 134 -10.36 -5.50 -1.46
CA ALA A 134 -11.75 -5.14 -1.19
C ALA A 134 -12.36 -6.03 -0.08
N GLY A 135 -11.91 -7.28 0.04
CA GLY A 135 -12.24 -8.15 1.16
C GLY A 135 -11.70 -7.65 2.51
N GLN A 136 -10.54 -6.98 2.51
CA GLN A 136 -9.87 -6.50 3.73
C GLN A 136 -10.21 -5.04 4.10
N SER A 137 -10.58 -4.22 3.13
CA SER A 137 -10.79 -2.77 3.31
C SER A 137 -12.22 -2.34 2.99
N LYS A 138 -12.92 -1.80 4.00
CA LYS A 138 -14.27 -1.21 3.86
C LYS A 138 -14.32 -0.13 2.79
N SER A 139 -13.29 0.71 2.71
CA SER A 139 -13.19 1.77 1.71
C SER A 139 -13.08 1.20 0.30
N MET A 140 -12.26 0.17 0.08
CA MET A 140 -12.14 -0.45 -1.24
C MET A 140 -13.42 -1.16 -1.64
N ARG A 141 -14.06 -1.91 -0.73
CA ARG A 141 -15.37 -2.54 -0.98
C ARG A 141 -16.44 -1.52 -1.39
N LYS A 142 -16.38 -0.31 -0.81
CA LYS A 142 -17.32 0.77 -1.14
C LYS A 142 -17.00 1.41 -2.50
N TRP A 143 -15.74 1.73 -2.78
CA TRP A 143 -15.39 2.56 -3.95
C TRP A 143 -15.09 1.76 -5.22
N LEU A 144 -14.62 0.51 -5.10
CA LEU A 144 -14.33 -0.35 -6.24
C LEU A 144 -15.51 -0.46 -7.23
N PRO A 145 -16.74 -0.86 -6.83
CA PRO A 145 -17.84 -1.01 -7.77
C PRO A 145 -18.26 0.32 -8.42
N ARG A 146 -17.99 1.45 -7.77
CA ARG A 146 -18.27 2.79 -8.34
C ARG A 146 -17.27 3.19 -9.41
N LEU A 147 -16.01 2.78 -9.27
CA LEU A 147 -14.92 3.14 -10.19
C LEU A 147 -14.69 2.08 -11.28
N GLN A 148 -15.08 0.83 -11.04
CA GLN A 148 -14.86 -0.30 -11.96
C GLN A 148 -15.55 -0.16 -13.31
N ASN A 149 -16.60 0.65 -13.42
CA ASN A 149 -17.34 0.84 -14.68
C ASN A 149 -16.97 2.14 -15.39
N LEU A 150 -16.06 2.95 -14.84
CA LEU A 150 -15.71 4.24 -15.44
C LEU A 150 -14.86 4.06 -16.71
N SER A 151 -15.06 4.95 -17.68
CA SER A 151 -14.18 5.00 -18.85
C SER A 151 -12.75 5.40 -18.44
N PRO A 152 -11.70 5.05 -19.20
CA PRO A 152 -10.32 5.41 -18.86
C PRO A 152 -10.11 6.91 -18.62
N ARG A 153 -10.81 7.77 -19.39
CA ARG A 153 -10.74 9.23 -19.25
C ARG A 153 -11.37 9.71 -17.95
N LEU A 154 -12.54 9.16 -17.58
CA LEU A 154 -13.21 9.47 -16.31
C LEU A 154 -12.38 8.98 -15.13
N LEU A 155 -11.74 7.82 -15.25
CA LEU A 155 -10.85 7.29 -14.21
C LEU A 155 -9.69 8.25 -13.95
N LEU A 156 -9.05 8.80 -14.98
CA LEU A 156 -8.00 9.82 -14.84
C LEU A 156 -8.53 11.09 -14.18
N GLY A 157 -9.74 11.53 -14.51
CA GLY A 157 -10.40 12.64 -13.83
C GLY A 157 -10.62 12.36 -12.34
N VAL A 158 -11.06 11.15 -11.99
CA VAL A 158 -11.20 10.72 -10.60
C VAL A 158 -9.84 10.63 -9.90
N THR A 159 -8.78 10.17 -10.56
CA THR A 159 -7.41 10.19 -10.01
C THR A 159 -7.01 11.61 -9.62
N LEU A 160 -7.27 12.59 -10.49
CA LEU A 160 -6.99 13.99 -10.19
C LEU A 160 -7.82 14.51 -9.00
N LEU A 161 -9.12 14.20 -8.98
CA LEU A 161 -10.03 14.59 -7.89
C LEU A 161 -9.68 13.91 -6.56
N SER A 162 -9.04 12.74 -6.61
CA SER A 162 -8.62 11.99 -5.42
C SER A 162 -7.50 12.67 -4.63
N TYR A 163 -6.86 13.71 -5.18
CA TYR A 163 -5.90 14.53 -4.46
C TYR A 163 -6.54 15.52 -3.48
N ILE A 164 -7.88 15.66 -3.52
CA ILE A 164 -8.62 16.35 -2.49
C ILE A 164 -8.43 15.59 -1.15
N PRO A 165 -8.12 16.28 -0.05
CA PRO A 165 -7.99 15.65 1.25
C PRO A 165 -9.22 14.79 1.60
N PHE A 166 -8.98 13.70 2.33
CA PHE A 166 -10.01 12.77 2.81
C PHE A 166 -10.71 11.91 1.73
N MET A 167 -10.39 12.06 0.44
CA MET A 167 -10.89 11.17 -0.60
C MET A 167 -10.11 9.85 -0.63
N PRO A 168 -10.74 8.69 -0.33
CA PRO A 168 -10.05 7.40 -0.28
C PRO A 168 -9.91 6.73 -1.67
N THR A 169 -10.08 7.49 -2.75
CA THR A 169 -10.19 6.97 -4.12
C THR A 169 -8.86 6.87 -4.86
N LEU A 170 -7.79 7.53 -4.37
CA LEU A 170 -6.50 7.61 -5.08
C LEU A 170 -5.87 6.23 -5.31
N LEU A 171 -5.90 5.38 -4.29
CA LEU A 171 -5.38 4.00 -4.37
C LEU A 171 -6.17 3.19 -5.40
N VAL A 172 -7.51 3.21 -5.29
CA VAL A 172 -8.41 2.46 -6.18
C VAL A 172 -8.25 2.92 -7.63
N ALA A 173 -8.18 4.24 -7.86
CA ALA A 173 -8.06 4.80 -9.21
C ALA A 173 -6.71 4.44 -9.86
N ASN A 174 -5.60 4.53 -9.13
CA ASN A 174 -4.28 4.15 -9.65
C ASN A 174 -4.17 2.65 -9.92
N LEU A 175 -4.68 1.81 -9.03
CA LEU A 175 -4.69 0.35 -9.22
C LEU A 175 -5.49 -0.03 -10.47
N LEU A 176 -6.69 0.52 -10.59
CA LEU A 176 -7.59 0.26 -11.70
C LEU A 176 -7.10 0.86 -13.03
N SER A 177 -6.24 1.89 -12.97
CA SER A 177 -5.56 2.43 -14.16
C SER A 177 -4.53 1.45 -14.72
N GLY A 178 -3.87 0.69 -13.85
CA GLY A 178 -2.97 -0.40 -14.23
C GLY A 178 -3.72 -1.56 -14.88
N VAL A 179 -4.83 -1.99 -14.26
CA VAL A 179 -5.71 -3.05 -14.78
C VAL A 179 -6.21 -2.73 -16.19
N ARG A 180 -6.59 -1.47 -16.43
CA ARG A 180 -7.06 -0.99 -17.74
C ARG A 180 -5.95 -0.80 -18.78
N GLY A 181 -4.69 -1.05 -18.43
CA GLY A 181 -3.57 -0.83 -19.33
C GLY A 181 -3.38 0.64 -19.73
N ILE A 182 -3.80 1.60 -18.89
CA ILE A 182 -3.54 3.02 -19.17
C ILE A 182 -2.03 3.22 -19.13
N ARG A 183 -1.48 3.91 -20.15
CA ARG A 183 -0.04 4.16 -20.28
C ARG A 183 0.53 4.77 -19.00
N PHE A 184 1.61 4.18 -18.48
CA PHE A 184 2.28 4.63 -17.26
C PHE A 184 2.60 6.14 -17.26
N SER A 185 3.09 6.68 -18.38
CA SER A 185 3.41 8.11 -18.51
C SER A 185 2.19 9.01 -18.31
N VAL A 186 1.00 8.59 -18.76
CA VAL A 186 -0.25 9.35 -18.59
C VAL A 186 -0.69 9.34 -17.13
N VAL A 187 -0.64 8.17 -16.49
CA VAL A 187 -0.94 8.03 -15.06
C VAL A 187 0.01 8.90 -14.23
N MET A 188 1.32 8.84 -14.53
CA MET A 188 2.31 9.69 -13.89
C MET A 188 2.05 11.18 -14.07
N ALA A 189 1.73 11.64 -15.28
CA ALA A 189 1.44 13.04 -15.56
C ALA A 189 0.21 13.55 -14.79
N VAL A 190 -0.87 12.75 -14.74
CA VAL A 190 -2.09 13.11 -14.00
C VAL A 190 -1.83 13.15 -12.49
N ASN A 191 -1.07 12.18 -11.97
CA ASN A 191 -0.66 12.18 -10.56
C ASN A 191 0.25 13.39 -10.25
N ALA A 192 1.21 13.71 -11.12
CA ALA A 192 2.07 14.89 -10.99
C ALA A 192 1.25 16.18 -10.93
N LEU A 193 0.29 16.35 -11.82
CA LEU A 193 -0.60 17.50 -11.84
C LEU A 193 -1.42 17.59 -10.54
N GLY A 194 -1.99 16.49 -10.07
CA GLY A 194 -2.76 16.47 -8.82
C GLY A 194 -1.92 16.81 -7.59
N VAL A 195 -0.69 16.31 -7.53
CA VAL A 195 0.27 16.64 -6.47
C VAL A 195 0.63 18.12 -6.51
N LEU A 196 0.94 18.66 -7.69
CA LEU A 196 1.30 20.08 -7.87
C LEU A 196 0.15 21.00 -7.48
N ILE A 197 -1.07 20.74 -7.96
CA ILE A 197 -2.24 21.58 -7.64
C ILE A 197 -2.47 21.57 -6.12
N ARG A 198 -2.60 20.38 -5.52
CA ARG A 198 -2.85 20.23 -4.09
C ARG A 198 -1.75 20.91 -3.27
N ASN A 199 -0.49 20.59 -3.53
CA ASN A 199 0.62 21.11 -2.73
C ASN A 199 0.80 22.62 -2.93
N SER A 200 0.56 23.16 -4.13
CA SER A 200 0.66 24.61 -4.35
C SER A 200 -0.43 25.36 -3.60
N ILE A 201 -1.67 24.86 -3.59
CA ILE A 201 -2.77 25.44 -2.80
C ILE A 201 -2.40 25.44 -1.31
N PHE A 202 -1.91 24.32 -0.80
CA PHE A 202 -1.54 24.21 0.61
C PHE A 202 -0.29 25.00 0.99
N ALA A 203 0.69 25.12 0.09
CA ALA A 203 1.83 25.99 0.28
C ALA A 203 1.41 27.47 0.31
N TYR A 204 0.49 27.88 -0.57
CA TYR A 204 -0.09 29.21 -0.55
C TYR A 204 -0.82 29.51 0.77
N LEU A 205 -1.62 28.56 1.27
CA LEU A 205 -2.25 28.68 2.59
C LEU A 205 -1.21 28.80 3.71
N GLY A 206 -0.12 28.03 3.63
CA GLY A 206 1.01 28.14 4.55
C GLY A 206 1.64 29.53 4.56
N ILE A 207 1.87 30.12 3.39
CA ILE A 207 2.40 31.49 3.28
C ILE A 207 1.44 32.51 3.90
N ARG A 208 0.12 32.34 3.69
CA ARG A 208 -0.89 33.29 4.17
C ARG A 208 -1.12 33.21 5.68
N TYR A 209 -1.04 32.02 6.27
CA TYR A 209 -1.37 31.75 7.68
C TYR A 209 -0.16 31.23 8.47
N GLY A 210 1.06 31.61 8.08
CA GLY A 210 2.30 31.00 8.58
C GLY A 210 2.43 31.02 10.10
N GLU A 211 2.10 32.14 10.75
CA GLU A 211 2.15 32.29 12.21
C GLU A 211 1.21 31.30 12.93
N ALA A 212 -0.04 31.18 12.47
CA ALA A 212 -1.01 30.26 13.06
C ALA A 212 -0.61 28.78 12.85
N VAL A 213 -0.09 28.47 11.66
CA VAL A 213 0.41 27.12 11.35
C VAL A 213 1.58 26.75 12.27
N ILE A 214 2.54 27.65 12.45
CA ILE A 214 3.73 27.38 13.26
C ILE A 214 3.37 27.33 14.75
N GLY A 215 2.47 28.19 15.22
CA GLY A 215 1.97 28.10 16.60
C GLY A 215 1.35 26.72 16.91
N VAL A 216 0.56 26.16 15.99
CA VAL A 216 0.02 24.79 16.15
C VAL A 216 1.13 23.74 16.10
N VAL A 217 2.13 23.92 15.23
CA VAL A 217 3.25 22.97 15.11
C VAL A 217 4.12 22.98 16.36
N ASP A 218 4.38 24.14 16.95
CA ASP A 218 5.17 24.26 18.18
C ASP A 218 4.47 23.61 19.38
N GLU A 219 3.14 23.76 19.48
CA GLU A 219 2.35 23.03 20.48
C GLU A 219 2.40 21.52 20.28
N ILE A 220 2.32 21.04 19.04
CA ILE A 220 2.51 19.61 18.74
C ILE A 220 3.93 19.17 19.09
N ASN A 221 4.93 20.01 18.79
CA ASN A 221 6.35 19.69 18.97
C ASN A 221 6.70 19.50 20.45
N LYS A 222 6.03 20.24 21.35
CA LYS A 222 6.14 20.06 22.81
C LYS A 222 5.82 18.63 23.26
N TYR A 223 4.86 17.98 22.60
CA TYR A 223 4.44 16.61 22.91
C TYR A 223 5.05 15.55 21.97
N ALA A 224 5.78 15.97 20.93
CA ALA A 224 6.35 15.12 19.89
C ALA A 224 7.19 13.97 20.43
N THR A 225 8.13 14.28 21.33
CA THR A 225 9.08 13.30 21.86
C THR A 225 8.36 12.22 22.66
N TRP A 226 7.37 12.62 23.46
CA TRP A 226 6.56 11.69 24.25
C TRP A 226 5.66 10.84 23.36
N ILE A 227 4.99 11.43 22.37
CA ILE A 227 4.16 10.68 21.41
C ILE A 227 5.02 9.67 20.64
N THR A 228 6.21 10.07 20.20
CA THR A 228 7.14 9.20 19.46
C THR A 228 7.61 8.04 20.31
N LEU A 229 8.01 8.30 21.57
CA LEU A 229 8.40 7.26 22.54
C LEU A 229 7.26 6.27 22.80
N VAL A 230 6.04 6.77 23.01
CA VAL A 230 4.86 5.92 23.22
C VAL A 230 4.58 5.06 21.99
N LEU A 231 4.64 5.61 20.79
CA LEU A 231 4.43 4.86 19.55
C LEU A 231 5.50 3.78 19.34
N ILE A 232 6.77 4.08 19.63
CA ILE A 232 7.85 3.09 19.57
C ILE A 232 7.60 1.98 20.60
N ALA A 233 7.23 2.34 21.83
CA ALA A 233 6.93 1.37 22.87
C ALA A 233 5.75 0.45 22.47
N VAL A 234 4.68 1.01 21.91
CA VAL A 234 3.53 0.23 21.39
C VAL A 234 3.94 -0.64 20.20
N ALA A 235 4.78 -0.16 19.29
CA ALA A 235 5.30 -0.95 18.18
C ALA A 235 6.14 -2.15 18.67
N ILE A 236 7.02 -1.96 19.65
CA ILE A 236 7.79 -3.04 20.27
C ILE A 236 6.88 -4.01 21.03
N TYR A 237 5.90 -3.49 21.79
CA TYR A 237 4.94 -4.32 22.52
C TYR A 237 4.07 -5.18 21.58
N SER A 238 3.57 -4.58 20.50
CA SER A 238 2.79 -5.32 19.50
C SER A 238 3.64 -6.34 18.75
N ALA A 239 4.89 -6.01 18.39
CA ALA A 239 5.82 -6.95 17.76
C ALA A 239 6.13 -8.16 18.67
N THR A 240 6.39 -7.91 19.96
CA THR A 240 6.66 -8.98 20.94
C THR A 240 5.43 -9.84 21.24
N LYS A 241 4.23 -9.24 21.27
CA LYS A 241 2.97 -9.98 21.45
C LYS A 241 2.63 -10.85 20.23
N SER A 242 2.83 -10.34 19.02
CA SER A 242 2.62 -11.09 17.77
C SER A 242 3.60 -12.25 17.63
N ALA A 243 4.87 -12.08 18.02
CA ALA A 243 5.85 -13.16 18.07
C ALA A 243 5.47 -14.27 19.06
N LYS A 244 4.77 -13.92 20.15
CA LYS A 244 4.32 -14.88 21.17
C LYS A 244 3.10 -15.70 20.75
N HIS A 245 2.24 -15.17 19.88
CA HIS A 245 1.08 -15.89 19.33
C HIS A 245 1.41 -16.85 18.18
N GLN A 246 2.61 -16.74 17.58
CA GLN A 246 3.06 -17.61 16.49
C GLN A 246 3.93 -18.81 16.94
N ARG A 247 4.08 -19.04 18.26
CA ARG A 247 4.67 -20.29 18.74
C ARG A 247 3.58 -21.36 18.73
N PRO A 248 3.57 -22.33 17.79
CA PRO A 248 2.67 -23.48 17.90
C PRO A 248 2.99 -24.19 19.21
N ALA A 249 1.94 -24.56 19.94
CA ALA A 249 2.04 -25.52 21.02
C ALA A 249 2.80 -26.73 20.48
N LYS A 250 3.96 -27.02 21.07
CA LYS A 250 4.67 -28.29 20.84
C LYS A 250 3.65 -29.41 21.01
N SER A 251 3.45 -30.20 19.96
CA SER A 251 2.80 -31.49 20.06
C SER A 251 3.53 -32.31 21.12
N ALA A 252 2.81 -32.64 22.18
CA ALA A 252 3.13 -33.74 23.09
C ALA A 252 2.10 -34.84 22.82
#